data_AF-A0A945EFJ7-F1
#
_entry.id   AF-A0A945EFJ7-F1
#
_cell.length_a   1.000
_cell.length_b   1.000
_cell.length_c   1.000
_cell.angle_alpha   90.00
_cell.angle_beta   90.00
_cell.angle_gamma   90.00
#
_symmetry.space_group_name_H-M   'P 1'
#
loop_
_entity.id
_entity.type
_entity.pdbx_description
1 polymer ?
#
loop_
_entity_poly.entity_id
_entity_poly.type
_entity_poly.pdbx_seq_one_letter_code
_entity_poly.pdbx_strand_id
1 'polypeptide(L)' 'MAIILNIETATKNCSVSIANNGAVLVLKELNDLNYSHAEKLHPFINA' A
#
# COMPACT_ATOMS: atom_id res chain seq x y z
N MET A 1 -18.19 -12.00 -2.83
CA MET A 1 -16.75 -12.08 -3.18
C MET A 1 -16.17 -10.70 -2.99
N ALA A 2 -15.11 -10.54 -2.20
CA ALA A 2 -14.61 -9.24 -1.80
C ALA A 2 -13.20 -9.00 -2.35
N ILE A 3 -12.97 -7.81 -2.89
CA ILE A 3 -11.64 -7.30 -3.18
C ILE A 3 -11.12 -6.68 -1.87
N ILE A 4 -9.95 -7.11 -1.43
CA ILE A 4 -9.33 -6.66 -0.18
C ILE A 4 -8.24 -5.64 -0.52
N LEU A 5 -8.29 -4.48 0.12
CA LEU A 5 -7.22 -3.49 0.09
C LEU A 5 -6.41 -3.62 1.38
N ASN A 6 -5.12 -3.88 1.27
CA ASN A 6 -4.18 -3.91 2.39
C ASN A 6 -3.33 -2.64 2.37
N ILE A 7 -3.11 -2.04 3.54
CA ILE A 7 -2.28 -0.85 3.73
C ILE A 7 -1.38 -1.10 4.94
N GLU A 8 -0.07 -0.99 4.76
CA GLU A 8 0.94 -1.13 5.80
C GLU A 8 1.81 0.12 5.83
N THR A 9 1.78 0.82 6.96
CA THR A 9 2.49 2.11 7.20
C THR A 9 3.04 2.21 8.62
N ALA A 10 3.05 1.11 9.39
CA ALA A 10 3.57 1.08 10.75
C ALA A 10 5.10 1.05 10.78
N THR A 11 5.74 0.72 9.66
CA THR A 11 7.20 0.70 9.51
C THR A 11 7.68 1.78 8.54
N LYS A 12 9.00 1.88 8.34
CA LYS A 12 9.58 2.76 7.29
C LYS A 12 9.24 2.32 5.87
N ASN A 13 8.69 1.12 5.71
CA ASN A 13 8.18 0.64 4.43
C ASN A 13 6.68 0.91 4.35
N CYS A 14 6.28 1.77 3.41
CA CYS A 14 4.89 1.99 3.06
C CYS A 14 4.50 1.02 1.96
N SER A 15 3.51 0.16 2.19
CA SER A 15 2.98 -0.71 1.14
C SER A 15 1.47 -0.71 1.05
N VAL A 16 0.99 -0.88 -0.18
CA VAL A 16 -0.42 -1.02 -0.52
C VAL A 16 -0.57 -2.20 -1.47
N SER A 17 -1.52 -3.10 -1.19
CA SER A 17 -1.83 -4.21 -2.09
C SER A 17 -3.32 -4.40 -2.28
N ILE A 18 -3.70 -4.95 -3.43
CA ILE A 18 -5.05 -5.43 -3.69
C ILE A 18 -4.99 -6.96 -3.77
N ALA A 19 -5.84 -7.62 -3.00
CA ALA A 19 -5.97 -9.07 -3.01
C ALA A 19 -7.40 -9.50 -3.37
N ASN A 20 -7.51 -10.65 -4.04
CA ASN A 20 -8.77 -11.30 -4.34
C ASN A 20 -8.59 -12.80 -4.14
N ASN A 21 -9.54 -13.43 -3.43
CA ASN A 21 -9.52 -14.87 -3.15
C ASN A 21 -8.18 -15.39 -2.57
N GLY A 22 -7.57 -14.63 -1.66
CA GLY A 22 -6.31 -15.00 -1.01
C GLY A 22 -5.06 -14.82 -1.88
N ALA A 23 -5.19 -14.34 -3.12
CA ALA A 23 -4.08 -14.01 -4.00
C ALA A 23 -3.89 -12.50 -4.10
N VAL A 24 -2.63 -12.04 -4.04
CA VAL A 24 -2.28 -10.64 -4.28
C VAL A 24 -2.27 -10.37 -5.78
N LEU A 25 -3.07 -9.39 -6.21
CA LEU A 25 -3.18 -8.98 -7.61
C LEU A 25 -2.16 -7.88 -7.95
N VAL A 26 -1.96 -6.93 -7.04
CA VAL A 26 -0.97 -5.86 -7.18
C VAL A 26 -0.40 -5.53 -5.81
N LEU A 27 0.89 -5.20 -5.79
CA LEU A 27 1.63 -4.74 -4.64
C LEU A 27 2.46 -3.53 -5.06
N LYS A 28 2.36 -2.45 -4.29
CA LYS A 28 3.18 -1.25 -4.45
C LYS A 28 3.83 -0.99 -3.10
N GLU A 29 5.15 -0.91 -3.06
CA GLU A 29 5.92 -0.69 -1.84
C GLU A 29 6.90 0.45 -2.04
N LEU A 30 7.16 1.21 -0.99
CA LEU A 30 8.08 2.32 -0.99
C LEU A 30 8.81 2.36 0.35
N ASN A 31 10.10 2.10 0.27
CA ASN A 31 11.02 2.12 1.40
C ASN A 31 11.93 3.34 1.28
N ASP A 32 11.40 4.51 1.61
CA ASP A 32 12.12 5.78 1.57
C ASP A 32 12.27 6.32 3.00
N LEU A 33 13.51 6.53 3.42
CA LEU A 33 13.86 7.05 4.74
C LEU A 33 13.32 8.47 4.98
N ASN A 34 12.97 9.20 3.92
CA ASN A 34 12.41 10.55 3.97
C ASN A 34 10.89 10.59 3.73
N TYR A 35 10.21 9.43 3.80
CA TYR A 35 8.78 9.38 3.53
C TYR A 35 7.96 9.92 4.71
N SER A 36 7.38 11.10 4.54
CA SER A 36 6.29 11.61 5.37
C SER A 36 5.00 10.84 5.03
N HIS A 37 4.68 9.85 5.86
CA HIS A 37 3.58 8.90 5.69
C HIS A 37 2.22 9.55 5.37
N ALA A 38 1.96 10.75 5.90
CA ALA A 38 0.69 11.44 5.76
C ALA A 38 0.48 12.11 4.39
N GLU A 39 1.56 12.56 3.73
CA GLU A 39 1.44 13.40 2.52
C GLU A 39 1.33 12.59 1.23
N LYS A 40 1.86 11.35 1.24
CA LYS A 40 2.02 10.57 0.01
C LYS A 40 1.13 9.34 -0.10
N LEU A 41 0.38 8.94 0.94
CA LEU A 41 -0.51 7.77 0.90
C LEU A 41 -1.64 7.88 -0.14
N HIS A 42 -2.29 9.04 -0.23
CA HIS A 42 -3.38 9.25 -1.20
C HIS A 42 -2.88 9.17 -2.65
N PRO A 43 -1.80 9.86 -3.07
CA PRO A 43 -1.16 9.62 -4.37
C PRO A 43 -0.65 8.19 -4.57
N PHE A 44 -0.35 7.46 -3.49
CA PHE A 44 0.13 6.09 -3.58
C PHE A 44 -0.99 5.12 -4.01
N ILE A 45 -2.20 5.37 -3.52
CA ILE A 45 -3.44 4.63 -3.80
C ILE A 45 -4.11 5.11 -5.09
N ASN A 46 -3.94 6.38 -5.45
CA ASN A 46 -4.54 6.98 -6.63
C ASN A 46 -3.65 6.75 -7.86
N ALA A 47 -4.12 5.90 -8.79
CA ALA A 47 -3.56 5.71 -10.13
C ALA A 47 -4.71 5.52 -11.14
#